data_AF-A0A2E7PU04-F1
#
_entry.id   AF-A0A2E7PU04-F1
#
_cell.length_a   1.000
_cell.length_b   1.000
_cell.length_c   1.000
_cell.angle_alpha   90.00
_cell.angle_beta   90.00
_cell.angle_gamma   90.00
#
_symmetry.space_group_name_H-M   'P 1'
#
loop_
_entity.id
_entity.type
_entity.pdbx_description
1 polymer ?
#
loop_
_entity_poly.entity_id
_entity_poly.type
_entity_poly.pdbx_seq_one_letter_code
_entity_poly.pdbx_strand_id
1 'polypeptide(L)'
;MLDVEQEIVEAYFESNGFLVRQAGKPDDSENKKKTLPLPTIAVFNPAIQSSDSQLSFRLFTGDLRGVRSALVSRLGWENSSFSNSILSSDARLLKFFKKEVTQERISLGYNPGPELPECWMGSYLCLLVVPALPRNEAKLKELFTYLRDMGVGGVLSLSSMLENLLRQSLPTLKYSNNGVFQMLKLLKVYQLAREPQLDMFSN
;
A
#
# COMPACT_ATOMS: atom_id res chain seq x y z
N MET A 1 5.22 10.57 16.37
CA MET A 1 5.86 9.24 16.27
C MET A 1 6.07 8.98 14.80
N LEU A 2 7.29 8.64 14.35
CA LEU A 2 7.52 8.31 12.93
C LEU A 2 6.75 7.03 12.58
N ASP A 3 5.88 7.08 11.58
CA ASP A 3 5.25 5.88 11.00
C ASP A 3 6.09 5.45 9.79
N VAL A 4 7.05 4.56 10.05
CA VAL A 4 8.00 4.09 9.02
C VAL A 4 7.27 3.39 7.87
N GLU A 5 6.19 2.65 8.15
CA GLU A 5 5.42 1.99 7.09
C GLU A 5 4.75 3.02 6.18
N GLN A 6 4.24 4.11 6.75
CA GLN A 6 3.69 5.21 5.98
C GLN A 6 4.76 5.89 5.12
N GLU A 7 5.93 6.21 5.68
CA GLU A 7 7.04 6.80 4.92
C GLU A 7 7.49 5.90 3.76
N ILE A 8 7.46 4.57 3.94
CA ILE A 8 7.75 3.60 2.87
C ILE A 8 6.71 3.71 1.76
N VAL A 9 5.42 3.76 2.11
CA VAL A 9 4.34 3.86 1.11
C VAL A 9 4.43 5.20 0.37
N GLU A 10 4.63 6.30 1.07
CA GLU A 10 4.83 7.63 0.47
C GLU A 10 6.03 7.63 -0.50
N ALA A 11 7.20 7.19 -0.04
CA ALA A 11 8.41 7.11 -0.85
C ALA A 11 8.21 6.22 -2.09
N TYR A 12 7.45 5.13 -1.97
CA TYR A 12 7.13 4.25 -3.09
C TYR A 12 6.31 4.97 -4.16
N PHE A 13 5.25 5.69 -3.79
CA PHE A 13 4.44 6.42 -4.77
C PHE A 13 5.21 7.61 -5.37
N GLU A 14 5.91 8.39 -4.55
CA GLU A 14 6.72 9.53 -5.01
C GLU A 14 7.80 9.10 -6.01
N SER A 15 8.52 8.02 -5.72
CA SER A 15 9.57 7.50 -6.61
C SER A 15 9.03 6.94 -7.93
N ASN A 16 7.73 6.62 -7.98
CA ASN A 16 7.02 6.25 -9.20
C ASN A 16 6.29 7.42 -9.87
N GLY A 17 6.55 8.66 -9.45
CA GLY A 17 6.07 9.89 -10.10
C GLY A 17 4.74 10.43 -9.59
N PHE A 18 4.23 9.92 -8.46
CA PHE A 18 3.00 10.41 -7.86
C PHE A 18 3.27 11.56 -6.91
N LEU A 19 2.36 12.52 -6.86
CA LEU A 19 2.24 13.48 -5.77
C LEU A 19 1.47 12.80 -4.63
N VAL A 20 2.04 12.80 -3.44
CA VAL A 20 1.45 12.15 -2.26
C VAL A 20 1.05 13.20 -1.24
N ARG A 21 -0.14 13.03 -0.65
CA ARG A 21 -0.60 13.83 0.49
C ARG A 21 -1.30 12.93 1.49
N GLN A 22 -1.24 13.32 2.76
CA GLN A 22 -2.08 12.69 3.77
C GLN A 22 -3.55 12.94 3.44
N ALA A 23 -4.33 11.87 3.34
CA ALA A 23 -5.78 12.01 3.29
C ALA A 23 -6.20 12.53 4.67
N GLY A 24 -6.96 13.62 4.72
CA GLY A 24 -7.26 14.33 5.96
C GLY A 24 -7.58 13.38 7.12
N LYS A 25 -6.96 13.59 8.29
CA LYS A 25 -7.36 12.85 9.50
C LYS A 25 -8.86 13.13 9.69
N PRO A 26 -9.73 12.11 9.74
CA PRO A 26 -11.11 12.36 10.11
C PRO A 26 -11.07 13.03 11.48
N ASP A 27 -11.78 14.15 11.62
CA ASP A 27 -11.83 14.92 12.86
C ASP A 27 -12.04 13.98 14.04
N ASP A 28 -11.22 14.16 15.09
CA ASP A 28 -11.33 13.47 16.39
C ASP A 28 -12.63 13.87 17.15
N SER A 29 -13.65 14.39 16.46
CA SER A 29 -14.92 14.76 17.04
C SER A 29 -15.92 13.59 16.96
N GLU A 30 -16.12 13.00 18.13
CA GLU A 30 -17.34 12.28 18.50
C GLU A 30 -17.64 10.94 17.81
N ASN A 31 -16.84 9.90 18.09
CA ASN A 31 -17.46 8.58 18.32
C ASN A 31 -16.65 7.69 19.27
N LYS A 32 -17.10 7.63 20.52
CA LYS A 32 -16.59 6.77 21.61
C LYS A 32 -16.84 5.26 21.40
N LYS A 33 -16.98 4.76 20.15
CA LYS A 33 -17.21 3.33 19.87
C LYS A 33 -16.46 2.82 18.62
N LYS A 34 -15.30 2.22 18.91
CA LYS A 34 -14.87 0.83 18.58
C LYS A 34 -14.10 0.44 17.31
N THR A 35 -13.87 1.27 16.30
CA THR A 35 -12.97 0.85 15.20
C THR A 35 -12.17 2.00 14.60
N LEU A 36 -10.84 1.94 14.70
CA LEU A 36 -9.94 2.95 14.13
C LEU A 36 -9.87 2.82 12.59
N PRO A 37 -9.99 3.93 11.84
CA PRO A 37 -9.85 3.90 10.39
C PRO A 37 -8.46 3.43 9.97
N LEU A 38 -8.36 2.89 8.75
CA LEU A 38 -7.04 2.60 8.19
C LEU A 38 -6.36 3.94 7.82
N PRO A 39 -5.09 4.14 8.20
CA PRO A 39 -4.29 5.24 7.69
C PRO A 39 -4.34 5.25 6.17
N THR A 40 -4.74 6.38 5.61
CA THR A 40 -4.99 6.52 4.18
C THR A 40 -4.25 7.73 3.66
N ILE A 41 -3.66 7.59 2.47
CA ILE A 41 -3.02 8.68 1.74
C ILE A 41 -3.72 8.89 0.41
N ALA A 42 -3.72 10.13 -0.04
CA ALA A 42 -4.15 10.52 -1.36
C ALA A 42 -2.93 10.56 -2.29
N VAL A 43 -3.01 9.86 -3.42
CA VAL A 43 -1.96 9.87 -4.45
C VAL A 43 -2.52 10.34 -5.79
N PHE A 44 -1.75 11.17 -6.48
CA PHE A 44 -2.12 11.74 -7.77
C PHE A 44 -0.95 11.66 -8.75
N ASN A 45 -1.16 11.06 -9.91
CA ASN A 45 -0.22 10.96 -11.00
C ASN A 45 -0.48 12.08 -12.03
N PRO A 46 0.35 13.13 -12.09
CA PRO A 46 0.18 14.21 -13.04
C PRO A 46 0.51 13.80 -14.49
N ALA A 47 1.19 12.66 -14.71
CA ALA A 47 1.64 12.24 -16.03
C ALA A 47 0.53 11.68 -16.92
N ILE A 48 -0.64 11.34 -16.36
CA ILE A 48 -1.74 10.73 -17.10
C ILE A 48 -3.08 11.47 -16.90
N GLN A 49 -3.89 11.48 -17.95
CA GLN A 49 -5.16 12.21 -17.98
C GLN A 49 -6.37 11.39 -17.52
N SER A 50 -6.30 10.07 -17.52
CA SER A 50 -7.37 9.20 -17.02
C SER A 50 -6.80 7.88 -16.53
N SER A 51 -7.44 7.29 -15.53
CA SER A 51 -7.09 5.95 -15.08
C SER A 51 -7.52 4.90 -16.11
N ASP A 52 -6.71 3.86 -16.27
CA ASP A 52 -7.05 2.68 -17.07
C ASP A 52 -8.14 1.86 -16.36
N SER A 53 -9.08 1.35 -17.13
CA SER A 53 -10.19 0.53 -16.67
C SER A 53 -9.85 -0.96 -16.59
N GLN A 54 -8.74 -1.41 -17.19
CA GLN A 54 -8.37 -2.82 -17.29
C GLN A 54 -7.33 -3.29 -16.27
N LEU A 55 -7.15 -2.57 -15.17
CA LEU A 55 -6.16 -2.92 -14.15
C LEU A 55 -6.49 -4.24 -13.44
N SER A 56 -5.44 -5.04 -13.22
CA SER A 56 -5.54 -6.26 -12.41
C SER A 56 -5.83 -5.92 -10.95
N PHE A 57 -6.55 -6.79 -10.24
CA PHE A 57 -6.85 -6.54 -8.83
C PHE A 57 -5.62 -6.62 -7.93
N ARG A 58 -4.68 -7.51 -8.24
CA ARG A 58 -3.33 -7.46 -7.67
C ARG A 58 -2.51 -6.54 -8.55
N LEU A 59 -2.09 -5.42 -7.99
CA LEU A 59 -1.27 -4.45 -8.71
C LEU A 59 0.21 -4.70 -8.44
N PHE A 60 1.01 -4.36 -9.44
CA PHE A 60 2.46 -4.28 -9.38
C PHE A 60 2.89 -2.87 -9.79
N THR A 61 4.17 -2.55 -9.60
CA THR A 61 4.70 -1.21 -9.95
C THR A 61 4.43 -0.83 -11.41
N GLY A 62 4.45 -1.79 -12.34
CA GLY A 62 4.15 -1.54 -13.75
C GLY A 62 2.73 -1.04 -13.99
N ASP A 63 1.77 -1.52 -13.21
CA ASP A 63 0.34 -1.19 -13.35
C ASP A 63 0.02 0.23 -12.88
N LEU A 64 0.87 0.82 -12.03
CA LEU A 64 0.69 2.18 -11.52
C LEU A 64 0.69 3.24 -12.62
N ARG A 65 1.31 2.95 -13.77
CA ARG A 65 1.26 3.85 -14.93
C ARG A 65 -0.16 4.10 -15.43
N GLY A 66 -1.08 3.17 -15.17
CA GLY A 66 -2.50 3.31 -15.48
C GLY A 66 -3.33 3.97 -14.38
N VAL A 67 -2.76 4.40 -13.25
CA VAL A 67 -3.50 4.99 -12.12
C VAL A 67 -3.31 6.51 -12.08
N ARG A 68 -4.40 7.28 -12.30
CA ARG A 68 -4.36 8.75 -12.24
C ARG A 68 -4.47 9.27 -10.81
N SER A 69 -5.46 8.81 -10.07
CA SER A 69 -5.70 9.21 -8.69
C SER A 69 -6.15 8.00 -7.89
N ALA A 70 -5.68 7.90 -6.66
CA ALA A 70 -6.05 6.82 -5.76
C ALA A 70 -6.06 7.26 -4.30
N LEU A 71 -6.95 6.65 -3.52
CA LEU A 71 -6.87 6.64 -2.07
C LEU A 71 -6.23 5.33 -1.67
N VAL A 72 -5.10 5.41 -0.99
CA VAL A 72 -4.30 4.24 -0.61
C VAL A 72 -4.41 4.06 0.90
N SER A 73 -5.25 3.13 1.30
CA SER A 73 -5.34 2.70 2.70
C SER A 73 -4.27 1.66 3.00
N ARG A 74 -3.75 1.68 4.21
CA ARG A 74 -2.71 0.77 4.66
C ARG A 74 -3.23 -0.15 5.75
N LEU A 75 -3.03 -1.45 5.56
CA LEU A 75 -3.06 -2.44 6.62
C LEU A 75 -1.63 -2.95 6.81
N GLY A 76 -1.06 -2.74 8.00
CA GLY A 76 0.33 -3.02 8.29
C GLY A 76 0.56 -3.48 9.72
N TRP A 77 1.81 -3.45 10.16
CA TRP A 77 2.23 -3.96 11.46
C TRP A 77 1.81 -3.05 12.61
N GLU A 78 1.91 -1.73 12.44
CA GLU A 78 1.65 -0.76 13.51
C GLU A 78 0.16 -0.52 13.78
N ASN A 79 -0.71 -0.80 12.82
CA ASN A 79 -2.14 -0.46 12.87
C ASN A 79 -3.06 -1.70 12.86
N SER A 80 -2.52 -2.88 13.15
CA SER A 80 -3.28 -4.13 13.19
C SER A 80 -2.66 -5.15 14.14
N SER A 81 -3.33 -6.30 14.32
CA SER A 81 -2.77 -7.43 15.07
C SER A 81 -1.76 -8.28 14.29
N PHE A 82 -1.11 -7.71 13.26
CA PHE A 82 -0.21 -8.47 12.40
C PHE A 82 1.09 -8.88 13.09
N SER A 83 1.56 -10.09 12.81
CA SER A 83 2.79 -10.63 13.39
C SER A 83 3.44 -11.66 12.48
N ASN A 84 4.72 -11.93 12.71
CA ASN A 84 5.47 -12.91 11.92
C ASN A 84 4.85 -14.32 11.97
N SER A 85 4.15 -14.67 13.06
CA SER A 85 3.45 -15.96 13.17
C SER A 85 2.28 -16.12 12.19
N ILE A 86 1.75 -15.02 11.64
CA ILE A 86 0.68 -15.05 10.64
C ILE A 86 1.25 -15.41 9.26
N LEU A 87 2.47 -14.97 8.94
CA LEU A 87 3.16 -15.28 7.68
C LEU A 87 3.43 -16.78 7.48
N SER A 88 3.46 -17.55 8.56
CA SER A 88 3.70 -19.00 8.52
C SER A 88 2.61 -19.80 7.81
N SER A 89 1.40 -19.25 7.64
CA SER A 89 0.28 -20.00 7.07
C SER A 89 -0.74 -19.12 6.36
N ASP A 90 -1.06 -19.48 5.11
CA ASP A 90 -2.10 -18.81 4.32
C ASP A 90 -3.48 -18.84 4.99
N ALA A 91 -3.79 -19.87 5.80
CA ALA A 91 -5.05 -19.90 6.55
C ALA A 91 -5.11 -18.84 7.65
N ARG A 92 -3.97 -18.57 8.30
CA ARG A 92 -3.87 -17.52 9.33
C ARG A 92 -3.93 -16.15 8.68
N LEU A 93 -3.24 -15.94 7.55
CA LEU A 93 -3.33 -14.71 6.76
C LEU A 93 -4.78 -14.39 6.39
N LEU A 94 -5.50 -15.37 5.82
CA LEU A 94 -6.90 -15.15 5.42
C LEU A 94 -7.80 -14.79 6.61
N LYS A 95 -7.64 -15.49 7.75
CA LYS A 95 -8.38 -15.15 8.99
C LYS A 95 -8.05 -13.76 9.50
N PHE A 96 -6.78 -13.35 9.42
CA PHE A 96 -6.33 -12.01 9.78
C PHE A 96 -7.02 -10.95 8.90
N PHE A 97 -7.03 -11.11 7.58
CA PHE A 97 -7.70 -10.17 6.67
C PHE A 97 -9.20 -10.05 6.95
N LYS A 98 -9.90 -11.18 7.15
CA LYS A 98 -11.34 -11.17 7.47
C LYS A 98 -11.65 -10.48 8.81
N LYS A 99 -10.70 -10.49 9.75
CA LYS A 99 -10.83 -9.81 11.04
C LYS A 99 -10.54 -8.31 10.94
N GLU A 100 -9.50 -7.94 10.21
CA GLU A 100 -8.96 -6.57 10.21
C GLU A 100 -9.55 -5.69 9.10
N VAL A 101 -9.90 -6.26 7.95
CA VAL A 101 -10.52 -5.53 6.83
C VAL A 101 -12.02 -5.67 6.96
N THR A 102 -12.62 -4.74 7.69
CA THR A 102 -14.07 -4.60 7.82
C THR A 102 -14.57 -3.42 7.00
N GLN A 103 -15.83 -3.49 6.56
CA GLN A 103 -16.45 -2.44 5.75
C GLN A 103 -16.42 -1.07 6.46
N GLU A 104 -16.55 -1.04 7.79
CA GLU A 104 -16.44 0.18 8.60
C GLU A 104 -15.07 0.85 8.44
N ARG A 105 -13.97 0.10 8.60
CA ARG A 105 -12.60 0.64 8.52
C ARG A 105 -12.26 1.13 7.12
N ILE A 106 -12.75 0.41 6.11
CA ILE A 106 -12.52 0.73 4.70
C ILE A 106 -13.32 1.96 4.29
N SER A 107 -14.61 2.03 4.64
CA SER A 107 -15.48 3.15 4.26
C SER A 107 -15.00 4.47 4.84
N LEU A 108 -14.46 4.46 6.07
CA LEU A 108 -13.88 5.66 6.69
C LEU A 108 -12.60 6.12 6.00
N GLY A 109 -11.81 5.21 5.44
CA GLY A 109 -10.57 5.55 4.72
C GLY A 109 -10.83 6.05 3.29
N TYR A 110 -11.81 5.47 2.59
CA TYR A 110 -12.10 5.77 1.19
C TYR A 110 -13.17 6.83 0.94
N ASN A 111 -13.77 7.38 2.00
CA ASN A 111 -14.74 8.46 1.91
C ASN A 111 -14.14 9.74 2.52
N PRO A 112 -13.33 10.50 1.75
CA PRO A 112 -12.85 11.80 2.21
C PRO A 112 -14.07 12.70 2.41
N GLY A 113 -14.15 13.35 3.57
CA GLY A 113 -15.25 14.27 3.87
C GLY A 113 -15.33 15.41 2.82
N PRO A 114 -16.51 16.02 2.62
CA PRO A 114 -16.78 17.00 1.55
C PRO A 114 -15.88 18.25 1.60
N GLU A 115 -15.19 18.48 2.71
CA GLU A 115 -14.28 19.60 2.93
C GLU A 115 -12.84 19.32 2.42
N LEU A 116 -12.54 18.08 2.04
CA LEU A 116 -11.22 17.70 1.57
C LEU A 116 -11.07 17.97 0.07
N PRO A 117 -9.93 18.56 -0.38
CA PRO A 117 -9.59 18.70 -1.80
C PRO A 117 -9.60 17.36 -2.57
N GLU A 118 -9.53 16.24 -1.84
CA GLU A 118 -9.60 14.88 -2.36
C GLU A 118 -10.95 14.57 -3.02
N CYS A 119 -12.04 15.19 -2.56
CA CYS A 119 -13.33 15.16 -3.24
C CYS A 119 -13.28 15.77 -4.65
N TRP A 120 -12.29 16.62 -4.92
CA TRP A 120 -12.06 17.25 -6.23
C TRP A 120 -11.13 16.43 -7.14
N MET A 121 -10.61 15.28 -6.67
CA MET A 121 -9.79 14.38 -7.51
C MET A 121 -10.59 13.64 -8.59
N GLY A 122 -11.91 13.86 -8.68
CA GLY A 122 -12.78 13.19 -9.64
C GLY A 122 -12.88 11.69 -9.34
N SER A 123 -12.82 10.85 -10.37
CA SER A 123 -12.80 9.38 -10.19
C SER A 123 -11.46 8.95 -9.61
N TYR A 124 -11.44 8.36 -8.42
CA TYR A 124 -10.26 7.79 -7.78
C TYR A 124 -10.38 6.28 -7.62
N LEU A 125 -9.25 5.59 -7.57
CA LEU A 125 -9.18 4.16 -7.28
C LEU A 125 -8.93 3.93 -5.79
N CYS A 126 -9.67 3.02 -5.17
CA CYS A 126 -9.46 2.64 -3.77
C CYS A 126 -8.43 1.51 -3.69
N LEU A 127 -7.23 1.80 -3.21
CA LEU A 127 -6.12 0.86 -3.11
C LEU A 127 -5.89 0.44 -1.66
N LEU A 128 -5.53 -0.83 -1.47
CA LEU A 128 -5.14 -1.37 -0.18
C LEU A 128 -3.71 -1.88 -0.21
N VAL A 129 -2.85 -1.32 0.65
CA VAL A 129 -1.53 -1.87 0.93
C VAL A 129 -1.64 -2.90 2.04
N VAL A 130 -1.15 -4.10 1.79
CA VAL A 130 -1.20 -5.22 2.74
C VAL A 130 0.21 -5.70 3.08
N PRO A 131 0.44 -6.27 4.28
CA PRO A 131 1.80 -6.65 4.67
C PRO A 131 2.29 -7.88 3.91
N ALA A 132 1.38 -8.76 3.51
CA ALA A 132 1.67 -9.96 2.72
C ALA A 132 0.41 -10.48 2.01
N LEU A 133 0.60 -11.33 1.00
CA LEU A 133 -0.46 -12.05 0.31
C LEU A 133 -0.31 -13.57 0.49
N PRO A 134 -1.40 -14.34 0.51
CA PRO A 134 -1.34 -15.80 0.52
C PRO A 134 -0.56 -16.34 -0.68
N ARG A 135 0.20 -17.43 -0.49
CA ARG A 135 0.95 -18.09 -1.58
C ARG A 135 0.08 -19.05 -2.37
N ASN A 136 -0.88 -19.70 -1.72
CA ASN A 136 -1.83 -20.61 -2.35
C ASN A 136 -2.86 -19.81 -3.17
N GLU A 137 -3.00 -20.17 -4.46
CA GLU A 137 -3.88 -19.48 -5.39
C GLU A 137 -5.37 -19.52 -5.00
N ALA A 138 -5.85 -20.64 -4.46
CA ALA A 138 -7.27 -20.76 -4.08
C ALA A 138 -7.63 -19.79 -2.96
N LYS A 139 -6.77 -19.69 -1.94
CA LYS A 139 -6.94 -18.74 -0.82
C LYS A 139 -6.72 -17.29 -1.26
N LEU A 140 -5.83 -17.06 -2.21
CA LEU A 140 -5.61 -15.73 -2.79
C LEU A 140 -6.85 -15.26 -3.56
N LYS A 141 -7.48 -16.13 -4.36
CA LYS A 141 -8.76 -15.82 -5.04
C LYS A 141 -9.89 -15.55 -4.04
N GLU A 142 -9.98 -16.35 -2.98
CA GLU A 142 -10.96 -16.14 -1.91
C GLU A 142 -10.75 -14.76 -1.24
N LEU A 143 -9.50 -14.43 -0.90
CA LEU A 143 -9.16 -13.13 -0.33
C LEU A 143 -9.52 -11.98 -1.26
N PHE A 144 -9.23 -12.11 -2.56
CA PHE A 144 -9.53 -11.05 -3.52
C PHE A 144 -11.02 -10.82 -3.70
N THR A 145 -11.82 -11.89 -3.69
CA THR A 145 -13.28 -11.77 -3.70
C THR A 145 -13.74 -11.01 -2.46
N TYR A 146 -13.28 -11.41 -1.28
CA TYR A 146 -13.61 -10.73 -0.03
C TYR A 146 -13.23 -9.24 -0.03
N LEU A 147 -12.04 -8.88 -0.49
CA LEU A 147 -11.59 -7.48 -0.51
C LEU A 147 -12.38 -6.63 -1.51
N ARG A 148 -12.77 -7.18 -2.66
CA ARG A 148 -13.64 -6.49 -3.63
C ARG A 148 -15.02 -6.21 -3.05
N ASP A 149 -15.59 -7.18 -2.34
CA ASP A 149 -16.90 -7.02 -1.69
C ASP A 149 -16.88 -5.89 -0.64
N MET A 150 -15.71 -5.60 -0.05
CA MET A 150 -15.50 -4.49 0.88
C MET A 150 -15.25 -3.14 0.19
N GLY A 151 -15.23 -3.08 -1.15
CA GLY A 151 -15.03 -1.84 -1.91
C GLY A 151 -13.57 -1.50 -2.23
N VAL A 152 -12.64 -2.44 -2.02
CA VAL A 152 -11.25 -2.29 -2.50
C VAL A 152 -11.23 -2.46 -4.02
N GLY A 153 -10.57 -1.55 -4.72
CA GLY A 153 -10.39 -1.57 -6.18
C GLY A 153 -9.08 -2.23 -6.63
N GLY A 154 -8.06 -2.26 -5.76
CA GLY A 154 -6.80 -2.95 -6.03
C GLY A 154 -5.94 -3.14 -4.79
N VAL A 155 -5.01 -4.09 -4.85
CA VAL A 155 -4.16 -4.49 -3.72
C VAL A 155 -2.69 -4.45 -4.12
N LEU A 156 -1.86 -3.85 -3.26
CA LEU A 156 -0.41 -3.83 -3.34
C LEU A 156 0.18 -4.49 -2.09
N SER A 157 1.27 -5.23 -2.24
CA SER A 157 1.99 -5.79 -1.08
C SER A 157 3.13 -4.87 -0.64
N LEU A 158 3.32 -4.74 0.67
CA LEU A 158 4.45 -4.00 1.23
C LEU A 158 5.79 -4.58 0.77
N SER A 159 5.87 -5.91 0.61
CA SER A 159 7.07 -6.58 0.07
C SER A 159 7.41 -6.11 -1.35
N SER A 160 6.42 -6.03 -2.25
CA SER A 160 6.66 -5.54 -3.62
C SER A 160 7.06 -4.06 -3.66
N MET A 161 6.53 -3.25 -2.74
CA MET A 161 6.94 -1.84 -2.61
C MET A 161 8.40 -1.72 -2.17
N LEU A 162 8.79 -2.49 -1.15
CA LEU A 162 10.17 -2.54 -0.64
C LEU A 162 11.15 -3.05 -1.70
N GLU A 163 10.80 -4.12 -2.43
CA GLU A 163 11.61 -4.64 -3.52
C GLU A 163 11.84 -3.60 -4.62
N ASN A 164 10.80 -2.84 -4.97
CA ASN A 164 10.90 -1.76 -5.94
C ASN A 164 11.80 -0.63 -5.44
N LEU A 165 11.58 -0.14 -4.22
CA LEU A 165 12.40 0.90 -3.60
C LEU A 165 13.86 0.47 -3.47
N LEU A 166 14.10 -0.79 -3.10
CA LEU A 166 15.43 -1.36 -3.05
C LEU A 166 16.06 -1.39 -4.44
N ARG A 167 15.33 -1.77 -5.49
CA ARG A 167 15.87 -1.73 -6.87
C ARG A 167 16.26 -0.31 -7.30
N GLN A 168 15.44 0.68 -6.94
CA GLN A 168 15.68 2.08 -7.30
C GLN A 168 16.73 2.78 -6.43
N SER A 169 17.05 2.25 -5.24
CA SER A 169 18.08 2.81 -4.38
C SER A 169 19.47 2.56 -4.99
N LEU A 170 20.07 3.60 -5.54
CA LEU A 170 21.42 3.56 -6.11
C LEU A 170 22.43 3.95 -5.02
N PRO A 171 23.46 3.12 -4.77
CA PRO A 171 24.48 3.41 -3.75
C PRO A 171 25.17 4.76 -3.96
N THR A 172 25.26 5.23 -5.20
CA THR A 172 26.02 6.43 -5.59
C THR A 172 25.24 7.74 -5.42
N LEU A 173 23.91 7.70 -5.30
CA LEU A 173 23.09 8.90 -5.19
C LEU A 173 23.06 9.46 -3.75
N LYS A 174 22.96 10.79 -3.64
CA LYS A 174 22.67 11.50 -2.37
C LYS A 174 21.16 11.72 -2.28
N TYR A 175 20.49 10.95 -1.43
CA TYR A 175 19.08 11.13 -1.11
C TYR A 175 18.95 12.12 0.05
N SER A 176 19.11 13.41 -0.18
CA SER A 176 19.18 14.40 0.91
C SER A 176 17.84 14.62 1.64
N ASN A 177 16.71 14.11 1.12
CA ASN A 177 15.39 14.43 1.65
C ASN A 177 14.45 13.22 1.88
N ASN A 178 14.94 11.97 1.78
CA ASN A 178 14.11 10.79 1.99
C ASN A 178 14.85 9.73 2.83
N GLY A 179 14.43 9.58 4.09
CA GLY A 179 15.04 8.68 5.08
C GLY A 179 14.98 7.20 4.66
N VAL A 180 13.92 6.79 3.96
CA VAL A 180 13.75 5.42 3.47
C VAL A 180 14.85 5.07 2.45
N PHE A 181 15.08 5.94 1.47
CA PHE A 181 16.15 5.70 0.48
C PHE A 181 17.55 5.73 1.10
N GLN A 182 17.78 6.57 2.12
CA GLN A 182 19.04 6.56 2.87
C GLN A 182 19.24 5.23 3.60
N MET A 183 18.21 4.72 4.30
CA MET A 183 18.26 3.42 4.98
C MET A 183 18.53 2.29 3.98
N LEU A 184 17.78 2.23 2.88
CA LEU A 184 17.95 1.18 1.85
C LEU A 184 19.35 1.22 1.22
N LYS A 185 19.89 2.42 1.01
CA LYS A 185 21.28 2.59 0.56
C LYS A 185 22.28 2.01 1.56
N LEU A 186 22.12 2.28 2.86
CA LEU A 186 23.00 1.70 3.89
C LEU A 186 22.93 0.17 3.85
N LEU A 187 21.72 -0.41 3.79
CA LEU A 187 21.56 -1.87 3.69
C LEU A 187 22.28 -2.47 2.47
N LYS A 188 22.27 -1.79 1.32
CA LYS A 188 23.03 -2.19 0.14
C LYS A 188 24.54 -2.07 0.32
N VAL A 189 25.03 -0.94 0.85
CA VAL A 189 26.47 -0.69 1.05
C VAL A 189 27.09 -1.73 1.97
N TYR A 190 26.37 -2.11 3.03
CA TYR A 190 26.80 -3.17 3.96
C TYR A 190 26.47 -4.59 3.47
N GLN A 191 25.96 -4.74 2.25
CA GLN A 191 25.61 -6.04 1.64
C GLN A 191 24.57 -6.86 2.44
N LEU A 192 23.76 -6.19 3.26
CA LEU A 192 22.69 -6.80 4.06
C LEU A 192 21.41 -7.05 3.25
N ALA A 193 21.25 -6.33 2.13
CA ALA A 193 20.15 -6.52 1.19
C ALA A 193 20.70 -6.73 -0.23
N ARG A 194 20.31 -7.83 -0.88
CA ARG A 194 20.62 -8.10 -2.29
C ARG A 194 19.52 -7.54 -3.16
N GLU A 195 19.85 -7.09 -4.37
CA GLU A 195 18.83 -6.75 -5.35
C GLU A 195 17.96 -7.98 -5.63
N PRO A 196 16.63 -7.83 -5.82
CA PRO A 196 15.77 -8.94 -6.16
C PRO A 196 16.25 -9.53 -7.49
N GLN A 197 16.99 -10.64 -7.44
CA GLN A 197 17.39 -11.39 -8.62
C GLN A 197 16.13 -12.08 -9.16
N LEU A 198 15.92 -12.00 -10.48
CA LEU A 198 15.01 -12.93 -11.14
C LEU A 198 15.67 -14.30 -10.99
N ASP A 199 15.21 -15.10 -10.03
CA ASP A 199 15.51 -16.52 -10.01
C ASP A 199 14.92 -17.11 -11.29
N MET A 200 15.73 -17.17 -12.35
CA MET A 200 15.47 -17.98 -13.52
C MET A 200 15.59 -19.43 -13.07
N PHE A 201 14.52 -19.97 -12.47
CA PHE A 201 14.39 -21.40 -12.29
C PHE A 201 14.40 -22.04 -13.68
N SER A 202 15.56 -22.60 -14.03
CA SER A 202 15.72 -23.49 -15.15
C SER A 202 15.07 -24.80 -14.74
N ASN A 203 13.92 -25.11 -15.34
CA ASN A 203 13.39 -26.47 -15.42
C ASN A 203 13.51 -26.94 -16.85
#